data_AF-A0A060T1V0-F1
#
_entry.id   AF-A0A060T1V0-F1
#
_cell.length_a   1.000
_cell.length_b   1.000
_cell.length_c   1.000
_cell.angle_alpha   90.00
_cell.angle_beta   90.00
_cell.angle_gamma   90.00
#
_symmetry.space_group_name_H-M   'P 1'
#
loop_
_entity.id
_entity.type
_entity.pdbx_description
1 polymer ?
#
loop_
_entity_poly.entity_id
_entity_poly.type
_entity_poly.pdbx_seq_one_letter_code
_entity_poly.pdbx_strand_id
1 'polypeptide(L)'
;MDLGQILGSPESTTIPQLVQLLGDPDETKSYGSVKYYCFYSKGIAIGVDKGRVDSADFYKGGRYTCAPKELLPEWLAPEMTGKQFVETFGEPVEKGGGGKGGIDIWLRWKDFQVDIKETDWDKAKDQPWTSVTIFEP
;
A
#
# COMPACT_ATOMS: atom_id res chain seq x y z
N MET A 1 14.79 13.06 -5.45
CA MET A 1 14.57 11.72 -4.89
C MET A 1 13.07 11.58 -4.77
N ASP A 2 12.48 10.77 -5.63
CA ASP A 2 11.06 10.42 -5.58
C ASP A 2 10.87 9.09 -4.83
N LEU A 3 9.62 8.76 -4.48
CA LEU A 3 9.31 7.57 -3.70
C LEU A 3 9.56 6.27 -4.50
N GLY A 4 9.52 6.31 -5.84
CA GLY A 4 9.86 5.19 -6.71
C GLY A 4 11.37 4.88 -6.73
N GLN A 5 12.22 5.90 -6.60
CA GLN A 5 13.67 5.73 -6.39
C GLN A 5 14.00 5.15 -5.02
N ILE A 6 13.15 5.40 -4.02
CA ILE A 6 13.28 4.88 -2.66
C ILE A 6 12.84 3.42 -2.57
N LEU A 7 11.73 3.08 -3.24
CA LEU A 7 11.12 1.74 -3.18
C LEU A 7 11.70 0.74 -4.21
N GLY A 8 12.74 1.15 -4.94
CA GLY A 8 13.36 0.36 -6.01
C GLY A 8 14.88 0.47 -6.04
N SER A 9 15.50 1.09 -5.04
CA SER A 9 16.96 1.21 -4.95
C SER A 9 17.56 -0.05 -4.33
N PRO A 10 18.57 -0.70 -4.96
CA PRO A 10 19.31 -1.80 -4.35
C PRO A 10 20.10 -1.38 -3.10
N GLU A 11 20.31 -0.08 -2.90
CA GLU A 11 20.77 0.49 -1.63
C GLU A 11 19.56 0.74 -0.74
N SER A 12 19.47 -0.02 0.36
CA SER A 12 18.36 0.03 1.32
C SER A 12 18.03 1.47 1.70
N THR A 13 16.83 1.95 1.35
CA THR A 13 16.37 3.24 1.84
C THR A 13 16.37 3.21 3.36
N THR A 14 17.04 4.21 3.94
CA THR A 14 17.20 4.33 5.38
C THR A 14 16.10 5.22 5.96
N ILE A 15 15.71 4.99 7.22
CA ILE A 15 14.73 5.82 7.94
C ILE A 15 15.03 7.34 7.82
N PRO A 16 16.29 7.82 7.92
CA PRO A 16 16.59 9.24 7.74
C PRO A 16 16.21 9.81 6.37
N GLN A 17 16.36 9.04 5.29
CA GLN A 17 15.97 9.48 3.94
C GLN A 17 14.45 9.60 3.81
N LEU A 18 13.70 8.68 4.43
CA LEU A 18 12.24 8.76 4.51
C LEU A 18 11.79 9.99 5.29
N VAL A 19 12.41 10.29 6.43
CA VAL A 19 12.10 11.48 7.23
C VAL A 19 12.44 12.76 6.47
N GLN A 20 13.53 12.77 5.70
CA GLN A 20 13.88 13.92 4.86
C GLN A 20 12.83 14.16 3.76
N LEU A 21 12.25 13.10 3.20
CA LEU A 21 11.24 13.21 2.13
C LEU A 21 9.83 13.49 2.67
N LEU A 22 9.44 12.78 3.74
CA LEU A 22 8.08 12.74 4.25
C LEU A 22 7.88 13.59 5.50
N GLY A 23 8.94 14.07 6.14
CA GLY A 23 8.90 14.75 7.43
C GLY A 23 8.83 13.75 8.59
N ASP A 24 8.44 14.23 9.76
CA ASP A 24 8.22 13.36 10.92
C ASP A 24 6.90 12.58 10.77
N PRO A 25 6.87 11.29 11.20
CA PRO A 25 5.66 10.49 11.19
C PRO A 25 4.66 11.02 12.23
N ASP A 26 3.37 10.97 11.89
CA ASP A 26 2.28 11.30 12.81
C ASP A 26 2.15 10.25 13.92
N GLU A 27 2.45 8.98 13.62
CA GLU A 27 2.47 7.89 14.58
C GLU A 27 3.47 6.80 14.16
N THR A 28 3.99 6.07 15.13
CA THR A 28 4.76 4.84 14.90
C THR A 28 4.06 3.65 15.56
N LYS A 29 3.83 2.59 14.80
CA LYS A 29 3.21 1.33 15.27
C LYS A 29 4.18 0.16 15.09
N SER A 30 4.05 -0.86 15.93
CA SER A 30 4.87 -2.07 15.85
C SER A 30 3.98 -3.30 15.74
N TYR A 31 4.26 -4.16 14.76
CA TYR A 31 3.60 -5.43 14.54
C TYR A 31 4.67 -6.51 14.34
N GLY A 32 4.91 -7.32 15.38
CA GLY A 32 6.02 -8.27 15.36
C GLY A 32 7.36 -7.54 15.25
N SER A 33 8.16 -7.88 14.25
CA SER A 33 9.45 -7.22 13.98
C SER A 33 9.33 -5.96 13.12
N VAL A 34 8.17 -5.75 12.47
CA VAL A 34 7.95 -4.63 11.55
C VAL A 34 7.47 -3.41 12.33
N LYS A 35 8.07 -2.25 12.03
CA LYS A 35 7.67 -0.95 12.54
C LYS A 35 7.10 -0.11 11.41
N TYR A 36 5.88 0.37 11.57
CA TYR A 36 5.19 1.24 10.61
C TYR A 36 5.30 2.69 11.05
N TYR A 37 5.85 3.53 10.18
CA TYR A 37 5.87 4.98 10.32
C TYR A 37 4.70 5.55 9.52
N CYS A 38 3.69 6.07 10.21
CA CYS A 38 2.42 6.48 9.61
C CYS A 38 2.43 7.99 9.35
N PHE A 39 2.16 8.39 8.11
CA PHE A 39 2.02 9.78 7.68
C PHE A 39 0.57 10.00 7.23
N TYR A 40 -0.34 10.15 8.20
CA TYR A 40 -1.78 10.30 7.99
C TYR A 40 -2.11 11.45 7.04
N SER A 41 -1.45 12.59 7.21
CA SER A 41 -1.64 13.78 6.37
C SER A 41 -1.13 13.61 4.93
N LYS A 42 -0.38 12.53 4.63
CA LYS A 42 0.19 12.24 3.32
C LYS A 42 -0.40 10.99 2.66
N GLY A 43 -1.27 10.27 3.35
CA GLY A 43 -1.88 9.07 2.81
C GLY A 43 -0.95 7.87 2.71
N ILE A 44 0.16 7.85 3.46
CA ILE A 44 1.18 6.80 3.35
C ILE A 44 1.62 6.27 4.71
N ALA A 45 1.94 4.99 4.80
CA ALA A 45 2.71 4.40 5.90
C ALA A 45 3.91 3.62 5.33
N ILE A 46 5.04 3.65 6.04
CA ILE A 46 6.24 2.90 5.64
C ILE A 46 6.53 1.83 6.68
N GLY A 47 6.49 0.57 6.26
CA GLY A 47 6.90 -0.58 7.02
C GLY A 47 8.42 -0.75 6.96
N VAL A 48 9.05 -0.87 8.13
CA VAL A 48 10.48 -1.11 8.27
C VAL A 48 10.70 -2.37 9.10
N ASP A 49 11.34 -3.37 8.51
CA ASP A 49 11.79 -4.58 9.22
C ASP A 49 13.31 -4.59 9.34
N LYS A 50 13.83 -4.86 10.53
CA LYS A 50 15.28 -4.98 10.81
C LYS A 50 16.12 -3.81 10.25
N GLY A 51 15.57 -2.61 10.25
CA GLY A 51 16.24 -1.38 9.81
C GLY A 51 16.22 -1.13 8.30
N ARG A 52 15.48 -1.94 7.53
CA ARG A 52 15.27 -1.75 6.09
C ARG A 52 13.80 -1.49 5.80
N VAL A 53 13.52 -0.66 4.81
CA VAL A 53 12.17 -0.58 4.25
C VAL A 53 11.78 -1.98 3.77
N ASP A 54 10.60 -2.39 4.19
CA ASP A 54 9.97 -3.66 3.84
C ASP A 54 8.74 -3.41 2.96
N SER A 55 8.02 -2.32 3.24
CA SER A 55 6.78 -2.01 2.53
C SER A 55 6.42 -0.53 2.58
N ALA A 56 5.62 -0.11 1.61
CA ALA A 56 4.92 1.18 1.61
C ALA A 56 3.43 0.98 1.36
N ASP A 57 2.61 1.44 2.29
CA ASP A 57 1.16 1.41 2.21
C ASP A 57 0.62 2.77 1.77
N PHE A 58 -0.14 2.80 0.69
CA PHE A 58 -0.84 3.97 0.19
C PHE A 58 -2.33 3.85 0.49
N TYR A 59 -2.96 4.94 0.92
CA TYR A 59 -4.36 4.94 1.35
C TYR A 59 -5.18 5.99 0.60
N LYS A 60 -6.49 5.75 0.47
CA LYS A 60 -7.46 6.71 -0.11
C LYS A 60 -8.53 7.17 0.88
N GLY A 61 -8.15 7.35 2.15
CA GLY A 61 -9.07 7.89 3.15
C GLY A 61 -9.11 7.12 4.47
N GLY A 62 -10.14 7.40 5.26
CA GLY A 62 -10.31 6.86 6.60
C GLY A 62 -9.46 7.64 7.61
N ARG A 63 -8.55 6.95 8.29
CA ARG A 63 -7.59 7.60 9.20
C ARG A 63 -6.51 8.39 8.45
N TYR A 64 -6.24 8.01 7.21
CA TYR A 64 -5.30 8.65 6.32
C TYR A 64 -6.05 9.61 5.38
N THR A 65 -5.35 10.62 4.90
CA THR A 65 -5.76 11.37 3.71
C THR A 65 -5.56 10.53 2.45
N CYS A 66 -6.05 10.99 1.31
CA CYS A 66 -5.75 10.34 0.03
C CYS A 66 -4.29 10.60 -0.33
N ALA A 67 -3.53 9.53 -0.59
CA ALA A 67 -2.17 9.63 -1.09
C ALA A 67 -2.16 10.48 -2.38
N PRO A 68 -1.38 11.57 -2.42
CA PRO A 68 -1.33 12.42 -3.59
C PRO A 68 -0.64 11.67 -4.74
N LYS A 69 -1.02 11.98 -5.98
CA LYS A 69 -0.58 11.23 -7.18
C LYS A 69 0.94 11.17 -7.32
N GLU A 70 1.64 12.20 -6.86
CA GLU A 70 3.09 12.32 -6.89
C GLU A 70 3.81 11.30 -6.00
N LEU A 71 3.11 10.70 -5.03
CA LEU A 71 3.64 9.64 -4.18
C LEU A 71 3.27 8.24 -4.69
N LEU A 72 2.25 8.13 -5.54
CA LEU A 72 1.82 6.84 -6.08
C LEU A 72 2.79 6.38 -7.17
N PRO A 73 2.99 5.06 -7.35
CA PRO A 73 3.65 4.52 -8.52
C PRO A 73 2.94 4.96 -9.81
N GLU A 74 3.70 5.11 -10.89
CA GLU A 74 3.15 5.54 -12.19
C GLU A 74 2.05 4.61 -12.73
N TRP A 75 2.13 3.31 -12.39
CA TRP A 75 1.14 2.31 -12.78
C TRP A 75 -0.14 2.34 -11.94
N LEU A 76 -0.15 3.04 -10.80
CA LEU A 76 -1.26 3.03 -9.86
C LEU A 76 -2.15 4.27 -10.04
N ALA A 77 -3.28 4.08 -10.74
CA ALA A 77 -4.31 5.10 -10.82
C ALA A 77 -5.23 5.06 -9.57
N PRO A 78 -5.63 6.20 -8.99
CA PRO A 78 -6.55 6.24 -7.86
C PRO A 78 -7.89 5.56 -8.14
N GLU A 79 -8.37 5.56 -9.37
CA GLU A 79 -9.67 5.00 -9.77
C GLU A 79 -9.61 3.52 -10.18
N MET A 80 -8.41 2.92 -10.19
CA MET A 80 -8.21 1.54 -10.65
C MET A 80 -9.06 0.56 -9.83
N THR A 81 -9.84 -0.26 -10.52
CA THR A 81 -10.74 -1.24 -9.88
C THR A 81 -10.09 -2.61 -9.71
N GLY A 82 -10.68 -3.46 -8.86
CA GLY A 82 -10.22 -4.85 -8.70
C GLY A 82 -10.11 -5.60 -10.03
N LYS A 83 -11.07 -5.43 -10.94
CA LYS A 83 -11.04 -6.00 -12.28
C LYS A 83 -9.86 -5.48 -13.11
N GLN A 84 -9.62 -4.16 -13.07
CA GLN A 84 -8.52 -3.56 -13.83
C GLN A 84 -7.15 -4.02 -13.33
N PHE A 85 -6.98 -4.27 -12.03
CA PHE A 85 -5.76 -4.89 -11.51
C PHE A 85 -5.53 -6.28 -12.11
N VAL A 86 -6.56 -7.13 -12.12
CA VAL A 86 -6.45 -8.48 -12.70
C VAL A 86 -6.18 -8.43 -14.21
N GLU A 87 -6.83 -7.53 -14.94
CA GLU A 87 -6.59 -7.33 -16.38
C GLU A 87 -5.16 -6.84 -16.68
N THR A 88 -4.57 -6.04 -15.78
CA THR A 88 -3.25 -5.44 -15.98
C THR A 88 -2.12 -6.37 -15.53
N PHE A 89 -2.28 -7.05 -14.39
CA PHE A 89 -1.23 -7.81 -13.72
C PHE A 89 -1.45 -9.33 -13.72
N GLY A 90 -2.55 -9.80 -14.31
CA GLY A 90 -2.96 -11.20 -14.27
C GLY A 90 -3.57 -11.60 -12.93
N GLU A 91 -3.80 -12.89 -12.74
CA GLU A 91 -4.37 -13.42 -11.50
C GLU A 91 -3.41 -13.21 -10.31
N PRO A 92 -3.92 -12.81 -9.14
CA PRO A 92 -3.13 -12.67 -7.92
C PRO A 92 -2.64 -14.04 -7.43
N VAL A 93 -1.48 -14.06 -6.78
CA VAL A 93 -0.92 -15.28 -6.17
C VAL A 93 -1.68 -15.70 -4.92
N GLU A 94 -2.24 -14.72 -4.20
CA GLU A 94 -3.08 -14.93 -3.04
C GLU A 94 -4.25 -13.94 -3.04
N LYS A 95 -5.37 -14.34 -2.46
CA LYS A 95 -6.54 -13.48 -2.30
C LYS A 95 -7.33 -13.91 -1.08
N GLY A 96 -8.04 -12.97 -0.48
CA GLY A 96 -8.83 -13.26 0.70
C GLY A 96 -9.89 -12.21 0.97
N GLY A 97 -10.58 -12.38 2.09
CA GLY A 97 -11.73 -11.59 2.47
C GLY A 97 -13.04 -12.09 1.86
N GLY A 98 -14.07 -11.28 2.07
CA GLY A 98 -15.45 -11.56 1.71
C GLY A 98 -16.16 -12.59 2.60
N GLY A 99 -17.42 -12.85 2.26
CA GLY A 99 -18.28 -13.79 2.99
C GLY A 99 -18.75 -13.29 4.36
N LYS A 100 -19.29 -14.19 5.19
CA LYS A 100 -19.96 -13.84 6.46
C LYS A 100 -19.06 -13.20 7.52
N GLY A 101 -17.74 -13.22 7.33
CA GLY A 101 -16.77 -12.62 8.25
C GLY A 101 -16.68 -11.10 8.14
N GLY A 102 -17.25 -10.49 7.09
CA GLY A 102 -17.23 -9.04 6.90
C GLY A 102 -15.83 -8.45 6.71
N ILE A 103 -14.87 -9.28 6.29
CA ILE A 103 -13.50 -8.86 6.01
C ILE A 103 -13.47 -8.31 4.59
N ASP A 104 -12.92 -7.11 4.43
CA ASP A 104 -12.73 -6.48 3.13
C ASP A 104 -11.88 -7.37 2.20
N ILE A 105 -12.21 -7.37 0.92
CA ILE A 105 -11.54 -8.18 -0.08
C ILE A 105 -10.14 -7.63 -0.33
N TRP A 106 -9.15 -8.52 -0.41
CA TRP A 106 -7.79 -8.18 -0.78
C TRP A 106 -7.24 -9.15 -1.83
N LEU A 107 -6.38 -8.61 -2.70
CA LEU A 107 -5.71 -9.30 -3.80
C LEU A 107 -4.20 -9.07 -3.67
N ARG A 108 -3.40 -10.13 -3.72
CA ARG A 108 -1.94 -10.06 -3.54
C ARG A 108 -1.22 -10.66 -4.74
N TRP A 109 -0.33 -9.87 -5.32
CA TRP A 109 0.70 -10.29 -6.27
C TRP A 109 2.03 -10.42 -5.53
N LYS A 110 3.07 -10.80 -6.27
CA LYS A 110 4.41 -10.99 -5.71
C LYS A 110 4.93 -9.71 -5.03
N ASP A 111 4.76 -8.56 -5.69
CA ASP A 111 5.42 -7.32 -5.29
C ASP A 111 4.44 -6.28 -4.71
N PHE A 112 3.13 -6.57 -4.69
CA PHE A 112 2.14 -5.66 -4.11
C PHE A 112 0.84 -6.36 -3.69
N GLN A 113 0.11 -5.75 -2.76
CA GLN A 113 -1.25 -6.11 -2.36
C GLN A 113 -2.19 -4.92 -2.57
N VAL A 114 -3.43 -5.21 -2.94
CA VAL A 114 -4.51 -4.23 -3.05
C VAL A 114 -5.66 -4.66 -2.14
N ASP A 115 -6.17 -3.73 -1.34
CA ASP A 115 -7.35 -3.91 -0.51
C ASP A 115 -8.52 -3.11 -1.10
N ILE A 116 -9.70 -3.70 -1.10
CA ILE A 116 -10.93 -3.13 -1.64
C ILE A 116 -11.98 -3.21 -0.54
N LYS A 117 -12.55 -2.05 -0.16
CA LYS A 117 -13.57 -1.95 0.89
C LYS A 117 -14.93 -2.44 0.41
N GLU A 118 -15.01 -3.73 0.18
CA GLU A 118 -16.19 -4.49 -0.21
C GLU A 118 -15.98 -5.95 0.23
N THR A 119 -17.07 -6.61 0.59
CA THR A 119 -17.08 -8.00 1.07
C THR A 119 -17.78 -8.96 0.11
N ASP A 120 -18.42 -8.42 -0.93
CA ASP A 120 -19.02 -9.13 -2.04
C ASP A 120 -18.08 -9.15 -3.25
N TRP A 121 -17.65 -10.35 -3.66
CA TRP A 121 -16.72 -10.54 -4.77
C TRP A 121 -17.26 -10.04 -6.12
N ASP A 122 -18.57 -10.12 -6.34
CA ASP A 122 -19.18 -9.67 -7.59
C ASP A 122 -19.21 -8.14 -7.69
N LYS A 123 -19.25 -7.45 -6.55
CA LYS A 123 -19.17 -5.97 -6.48
C LYS A 123 -17.74 -5.46 -6.43
N ALA A 124 -16.85 -6.14 -5.70
CA ALA A 124 -15.49 -5.68 -5.45
C ALA A 124 -14.68 -5.48 -6.74
N LYS A 125 -14.93 -6.29 -7.76
CA LYS A 125 -14.26 -6.16 -9.07
C LYS A 125 -14.48 -4.78 -9.72
N ASP A 126 -15.61 -4.14 -9.45
CA ASP A 126 -15.98 -2.84 -10.02
C ASP A 126 -15.74 -1.69 -9.03
N GLN A 127 -15.28 -2.00 -7.80
CA GLN A 127 -14.91 -0.99 -6.81
C GLN A 127 -13.45 -0.58 -6.97
N PRO A 128 -13.14 0.71 -6.75
CA PRO A 128 -11.78 1.16 -6.68
C PRO A 128 -11.11 0.64 -5.40
N TRP A 129 -9.78 0.51 -5.40
CA TRP A 129 -9.02 0.12 -4.22
C TRP A 129 -9.24 1.09 -3.03
N THR A 130 -8.79 0.74 -1.83
CA THR A 130 -8.78 1.65 -0.67
C THR A 130 -7.41 1.76 -0.03
N SER A 131 -6.62 0.68 -0.11
CA SER A 131 -5.18 0.75 0.09
C SER A 131 -4.43 -0.12 -0.91
N VAL A 132 -3.18 0.27 -1.18
CA VAL A 132 -2.21 -0.55 -1.90
C VAL A 132 -0.93 -0.62 -1.08
N THR A 133 -0.45 -1.82 -0.81
CA THR A 133 0.86 -2.06 -0.21
C THR A 133 1.82 -2.49 -1.30
N ILE A 134 2.97 -1.86 -1.38
CA ILE A 134 4.09 -2.30 -2.23
C ILE A 134 5.14 -2.93 -1.32
N PHE A 135 5.59 -4.13 -1.66
CA PHE A 135 6.60 -4.86 -0.91
C PHE A 135 7.96 -4.66 -1.57
N GLU A 136 8.99 -4.47 -0.75
CA GLU A 136 10.38 -4.58 -1.21
C GLU A 136 10.69 -6.05 -1.56
N PRO A 137 11.39 -6.32 -2.69
CA PRO A 137 11.74 -7.67 -3.13
C PRO A 137 12.69 -8.46 -2.23
#